data_AF-L1JML1-F1
#
_entry.id   AF-L1JML1-F1
#
_cell.length_a   1.000
_cell.length_b   1.000
_cell.length_c   1.000
_cell.angle_alpha   90.00
_cell.angle_beta   90.00
_cell.angle_gamma   90.00
#
_symmetry.space_group_name_H-M   'P 1'
#
loop_
_entity.id
_entity.type
_entity.pdbx_description
1 polymer ?
#
loop_
_entity_poly.entity_id
_entity_poly.type
_entity_poly.pdbx_seq_one_letter_code
_entity_poly.pdbx_strand_id
1 'polypeptide(L)'
;MGRLDGAPRAFRLPPLDLALNPVVAFFAFGIIWAFIVACIAVPVEFSGQIWWWKRQILSTFLWLYYLCENVWVIFIIWLCYSRWGTFTLGESQRDTRPEYSDISWFLMMFSTGMGIALFMFGASEPIYHLEQSVRYTAMGQSFMSYNLASKEALMLSYFHFGIHAWVPFALDYIYGWLGDFIDILSALVSFVGVSTLVGFAAIQKIPYIGIDGKEIQNYKTLMVIIWAPCFLAVLSLSGVIGGSR
;
A
#
# COMPACT_ATOMS: atom_id res chain seq x y z
N MET A 1 -6.09 -39.74 1.49
CA MET A 1 -6.26 -38.30 1.81
C MET A 1 -6.86 -37.64 0.59
N GLY A 2 -8.01 -37.00 0.77
CA GLY A 2 -8.93 -36.61 -0.29
C GLY A 2 -8.34 -35.63 -1.30
N ARG A 3 -8.75 -35.82 -2.54
CA ARG A 3 -8.56 -34.91 -3.67
C ARG A 3 -9.11 -33.53 -3.23
N LEU A 4 -8.26 -32.51 -3.18
CA LEU A 4 -8.72 -31.12 -3.04
C LEU A 4 -9.36 -30.75 -4.38
N ASP A 5 -10.64 -31.06 -4.51
CA ASP A 5 -11.49 -30.65 -5.61
C ASP A 5 -11.71 -29.12 -5.48
N GLY A 6 -10.69 -28.35 -5.83
CA GLY A 6 -10.60 -26.90 -5.59
C GLY A 6 -10.38 -26.11 -6.87
N ALA A 7 -11.08 -26.46 -7.96
CA ALA A 7 -11.04 -25.63 -9.16
C ALA A 7 -11.48 -24.19 -8.81
N PRO A 8 -10.83 -23.15 -9.34
CA PRO A 8 -11.18 -21.78 -9.05
C PRO A 8 -12.65 -21.55 -9.39
N ARG A 9 -13.40 -20.92 -8.47
CA ARG A 9 -14.79 -20.48 -8.71
C ARG A 9 -14.78 -19.31 -9.68
N ALA A 10 -14.47 -19.58 -10.94
CA ALA A 10 -14.27 -18.57 -11.96
C ALA A 10 -15.54 -18.41 -12.81
N PHE A 11 -16.22 -17.28 -12.65
CA PHE A 11 -17.22 -16.83 -13.60
C PHE A 11 -16.53 -16.09 -14.73
N ARG A 12 -16.60 -16.63 -15.96
CA ARG A 12 -15.99 -16.00 -17.14
C ARG A 12 -16.94 -14.99 -17.76
N LEU A 13 -16.49 -13.76 -17.94
CA LEU A 13 -17.23 -12.74 -18.68
C LEU A 13 -16.96 -12.89 -20.19
N PRO A 14 -17.96 -13.29 -21.01
CA PRO A 14 -17.76 -13.63 -22.43
C PRO A 14 -17.09 -12.56 -23.30
N PRO A 15 -17.29 -11.24 -23.09
CA PRO A 15 -16.62 -10.24 -23.95
C PRO A 15 -15.15 -9.96 -23.58
N LEU A 16 -14.65 -10.44 -22.43
CA LEU A 16 -13.35 -10.02 -21.88
C LEU A 16 -12.41 -11.19 -21.46
N ASP A 17 -12.82 -12.45 -21.62
CA ASP A 17 -12.13 -13.66 -21.11
C ASP A 17 -11.58 -13.51 -19.68
N LEU A 18 -12.26 -12.70 -18.87
CA LEU A 18 -11.86 -12.39 -17.50
C LEU A 18 -12.52 -13.39 -16.57
N ALA A 19 -11.70 -14.11 -15.81
CA ALA A 19 -12.12 -15.08 -14.83
C ALA A 19 -12.29 -14.37 -13.47
N LEU A 20 -13.53 -14.03 -13.10
CA LEU A 20 -13.82 -13.35 -11.83
C LEU A 20 -14.31 -14.37 -10.79
N ASN A 21 -13.81 -14.29 -9.56
CA ASN A 21 -14.44 -14.99 -8.44
C ASN A 21 -15.64 -14.18 -7.94
N PRO A 22 -16.89 -14.62 -8.20
CA PRO A 22 -18.07 -13.81 -7.88
C PRO A 22 -18.22 -13.62 -6.36
N VAL A 23 -17.82 -14.61 -5.55
CA VAL A 23 -17.90 -14.50 -4.08
C VAL A 23 -17.02 -13.34 -3.62
N VAL A 24 -15.73 -13.37 -3.97
CA VAL A 24 -14.79 -12.32 -3.57
C VAL A 24 -15.25 -10.96 -4.08
N ALA A 25 -15.65 -10.86 -5.34
CA ALA A 25 -16.05 -9.60 -5.95
C ALA A 25 -17.26 -8.96 -5.28
N PHE A 26 -18.35 -9.71 -5.06
CA PHE A 26 -19.57 -9.15 -4.45
C PHE A 26 -19.39 -8.82 -2.97
N PHE A 27 -18.70 -9.67 -2.21
CA PHE A 27 -18.46 -9.40 -0.78
C PHE A 27 -17.50 -8.22 -0.58
N ALA A 28 -16.39 -8.17 -1.30
CA ALA A 28 -15.46 -7.04 -1.22
C ALA A 28 -16.16 -5.73 -1.63
N PHE A 29 -16.90 -5.74 -2.75
CA PHE A 29 -17.68 -4.57 -3.20
C PHE A 29 -18.70 -4.13 -2.16
N GLY A 30 -19.46 -5.05 -1.58
CA GLY A 30 -20.45 -4.75 -0.55
C GLY A 30 -19.84 -4.12 0.70
N ILE A 31 -18.72 -4.66 1.20
CA ILE A 31 -18.03 -4.14 2.38
C ILE A 31 -17.46 -2.74 2.09
N ILE A 32 -16.82 -2.54 0.92
CA ILE A 32 -16.27 -1.25 0.52
C ILE A 32 -17.36 -0.19 0.43
N TRP A 33 -18.48 -0.50 -0.23
CA TRP A 33 -19.60 0.45 -0.33
C TRP A 33 -20.25 0.74 1.01
N ALA A 34 -20.45 -0.27 1.85
CA ALA A 34 -20.98 -0.08 3.20
C ALA A 34 -20.06 0.86 4.00
N PHE A 35 -18.74 0.69 3.92
CA PHE A 35 -17.76 1.58 4.55
C PHE A 35 -17.84 3.01 4.02
N ILE A 36 -17.88 3.20 2.69
CA ILE A 36 -18.00 4.53 2.06
C ILE A 36 -19.29 5.23 2.51
N VAL A 37 -20.43 4.53 2.48
CA VAL A 37 -21.72 5.08 2.90
C VAL A 37 -21.69 5.46 4.37
N ALA A 38 -21.10 4.63 5.25
CA ALA A 38 -20.94 4.95 6.66
C ALA A 38 -20.10 6.22 6.89
N CYS A 39 -18.98 6.37 6.17
CA CYS A 39 -18.14 7.57 6.22
C CYS A 39 -18.90 8.85 5.80
N ILE A 40 -19.79 8.75 4.82
CA ILE A 40 -20.56 9.90 4.31
C ILE A 40 -21.75 10.22 5.22
N ALA A 41 -22.41 9.22 5.77
CA ALA A 41 -23.62 9.40 6.57
C ALA A 41 -23.35 10.04 7.94
N VAL A 42 -22.24 9.68 8.60
CA VAL A 42 -21.91 10.13 9.97
C VAL A 42 -20.41 10.48 10.11
N PRO A 43 -19.91 11.51 9.40
CA PRO A 43 -18.48 11.74 9.25
C PRO A 43 -17.76 12.08 10.57
N VAL A 44 -18.40 12.82 11.46
CA VAL A 44 -17.79 13.27 12.73
C VAL A 44 -17.63 12.08 13.68
N GLU A 45 -18.70 11.35 13.92
CA GLU A 45 -18.72 10.17 14.79
C GLU A 45 -17.78 9.09 14.24
N PHE A 46 -17.85 8.83 12.94
CA PHE A 46 -17.01 7.83 12.28
C PHE A 46 -15.53 8.17 12.41
N SER A 47 -15.14 9.44 12.19
CA SER A 47 -13.75 9.87 12.39
C SER A 47 -13.27 9.65 13.82
N GLY A 48 -14.11 9.97 14.82
CA GLY A 48 -13.80 9.74 16.24
C GLY A 48 -13.59 8.26 16.56
N GLN A 49 -14.43 7.39 16.03
CA GLN A 49 -14.31 5.93 16.19
C GLN A 49 -13.02 5.39 15.55
N ILE A 50 -12.69 5.83 14.33
CA ILE A 50 -11.45 5.41 13.67
C ILE A 50 -10.21 5.83 14.49
N TRP A 51 -10.19 7.04 15.03
CA TRP A 51 -9.10 7.49 15.91
C TRP A 51 -9.00 6.67 17.19
N TRP A 52 -10.14 6.29 17.77
CA TRP A 52 -10.18 5.44 18.95
C TRP A 52 -9.62 4.05 18.64
N TRP A 53 -10.10 3.38 17.58
CA TRP A 53 -9.60 2.07 17.15
C TRP A 53 -8.12 2.10 16.82
N LYS A 54 -7.65 3.11 16.08
CA LYS A 54 -6.23 3.33 15.81
C LYS A 54 -5.41 3.34 17.11
N ARG A 55 -5.87 4.09 18.12
CA ARG A 55 -5.17 4.16 19.41
C ARG A 55 -5.14 2.81 20.12
N GLN A 56 -6.25 2.08 20.16
CA GLN A 56 -6.33 0.75 20.81
C GLN A 56 -5.42 -0.28 20.13
N ILE A 57 -5.38 -0.27 18.80
CA ILE A 57 -4.52 -1.17 18.02
C ILE A 57 -3.06 -0.85 18.29
N LEU A 58 -2.67 0.43 18.22
CA LEU A 58 -1.27 0.84 18.47
C LEU A 58 -0.85 0.63 19.93
N SER A 59 -1.73 0.80 20.92
CA SER A 59 -1.37 0.54 22.32
C SER A 59 -1.19 -0.95 22.63
N THR A 60 -1.86 -1.83 21.87
CA THR A 60 -1.93 -3.27 22.20
C THR A 60 -1.08 -4.13 21.28
N PHE A 61 -1.05 -3.83 19.99
CA PHE A 61 -0.48 -4.68 18.93
C PHE A 61 0.72 -4.07 18.21
N LEU A 62 1.22 -2.91 18.63
CA LEU A 62 2.39 -2.29 17.98
C LEU A 62 3.65 -3.16 18.07
N TRP A 63 3.81 -3.92 19.15
CA TRP A 63 4.90 -4.89 19.27
C TRP A 63 4.80 -6.00 18.21
N LEU A 64 3.58 -6.43 17.86
CA LEU A 64 3.34 -7.47 16.85
C LEU A 64 3.70 -6.94 15.47
N TYR A 65 3.39 -5.68 15.19
CA TYR A 65 3.79 -5.01 13.96
C TYR A 65 5.32 -5.03 13.78
N TYR A 66 6.07 -4.58 14.79
CA TYR A 66 7.55 -4.61 14.74
C TYR A 66 8.10 -6.03 14.63
N LEU A 67 7.52 -7.00 15.34
CA LEU A 67 7.94 -8.39 15.25
C LEU A 67 7.73 -8.95 13.85
N CYS A 68 6.55 -8.74 13.26
CA CYS A 68 6.23 -9.21 11.92
C CYS A 68 7.21 -8.67 10.87
N GLU A 69 7.47 -7.36 10.85
CA GLU A 69 8.41 -6.78 9.89
C GLU A 69 9.82 -7.37 10.03
N ASN A 70 10.33 -7.49 11.25
CA ASN A 70 11.66 -8.06 11.48
C ASN A 70 11.73 -9.55 11.12
N VAL A 71 10.69 -10.33 11.43
CA VAL A 71 10.60 -11.75 11.04
C VAL A 71 10.65 -11.90 9.53
N TRP A 72 9.94 -11.05 8.79
CA TRP A 72 9.96 -11.14 7.33
C TRP A 72 11.31 -10.73 6.73
N VAL A 73 12.00 -9.72 7.27
CA VAL A 73 13.37 -9.38 6.85
C VAL A 73 14.30 -10.57 7.07
N ILE A 74 14.25 -11.20 8.25
CA ILE A 74 15.04 -12.39 8.56
C ILE A 74 14.69 -13.53 7.61
N PHE A 75 13.41 -13.73 7.31
CA PHE A 75 12.92 -14.76 6.39
C PHE A 75 13.45 -14.55 4.96
N ILE A 76 13.45 -13.33 4.44
CA ILE A 76 13.99 -13.03 3.10
C ILE A 76 15.50 -13.25 3.06
N ILE A 77 16.24 -12.78 4.09
CA ILE A 77 17.68 -13.03 4.19
C ILE A 77 17.95 -14.53 4.20
N TRP A 78 17.20 -15.28 5.01
CA TRP A 78 17.28 -16.73 5.04
C TRP A 78 16.96 -17.36 3.69
N LEU A 79 15.90 -16.91 2.98
CA LEU A 79 15.57 -17.39 1.65
C LEU A 79 16.71 -17.19 0.65
N CYS A 80 17.34 -16.01 0.64
CA CYS A 80 18.47 -15.69 -0.24
C CYS A 80 19.67 -16.62 -0.03
N TYR A 81 19.96 -17.02 1.22
CA TYR A 81 21.06 -17.94 1.53
C TYR A 81 20.64 -19.42 1.58
N SER A 82 19.35 -19.70 1.53
CA SER A 82 18.83 -21.05 1.55
C SER A 82 18.96 -21.73 0.18
N ARG A 83 18.75 -23.05 0.17
CA ARG A 83 18.59 -23.84 -1.06
C ARG A 83 17.44 -23.35 -1.96
N TRP A 84 16.50 -22.58 -1.41
CA TRP A 84 15.34 -22.08 -2.15
C TRP A 84 15.63 -20.79 -2.90
N GLY A 85 16.69 -20.05 -2.55
CA GLY A 85 17.06 -18.81 -3.25
C GLY A 85 17.56 -19.03 -4.68
N THR A 86 18.00 -20.25 -5.01
CA THR A 86 18.43 -20.63 -6.36
C THR A 86 17.29 -21.15 -7.23
N PHE A 87 16.06 -21.18 -6.72
CA PHE A 87 14.93 -21.64 -7.52
C PHE A 87 14.45 -20.57 -8.50
N THR A 88 14.46 -20.89 -9.78
CA THR A 88 13.81 -20.08 -10.81
C THR A 88 12.30 -20.17 -10.68
N LEU A 89 11.61 -19.02 -10.64
CA LEU A 89 10.15 -18.92 -10.68
C LEU A 89 9.66 -19.12 -12.13
N GLY A 90 9.03 -20.27 -12.42
CA GLY A 90 8.51 -20.61 -13.75
C GLY A 90 8.14 -22.09 -13.86
N GLU A 91 7.45 -22.48 -14.95
CA GLU A 91 6.99 -23.87 -15.17
C GLU A 91 8.14 -24.88 -15.21
N SER A 92 9.31 -24.48 -15.71
CA SER A 92 10.50 -25.32 -15.88
C SER A 92 11.76 -24.53 -15.57
N GLN A 93 12.56 -24.99 -14.60
CA GLN A 93 13.84 -24.34 -14.24
C GLN A 93 14.85 -24.29 -15.38
N ARG A 94 14.72 -25.15 -16.41
CA ARG A 94 15.67 -25.25 -17.51
C ARG A 94 15.28 -24.40 -18.72
N ASP A 95 13.99 -24.09 -18.88
CA ASP A 95 13.47 -23.44 -20.09
C ASP A 95 12.91 -22.03 -19.84
N THR A 96 12.77 -21.62 -18.57
CA THR A 96 12.25 -20.29 -18.23
C THR A 96 13.37 -19.25 -18.33
N ARG A 97 13.27 -18.33 -19.29
CA ARG A 97 14.14 -17.15 -19.40
C ARG A 97 13.40 -15.92 -18.87
N PRO A 98 14.09 -14.94 -18.25
CA PRO A 98 13.47 -13.69 -17.85
C PRO A 98 12.84 -12.97 -19.06
N GLU A 99 11.58 -12.57 -18.94
CA GLU A 99 10.88 -11.81 -19.98
C GLU A 99 11.42 -10.38 -20.11
N TYR A 100 11.95 -9.83 -19.03
CA TYR A 100 12.50 -8.49 -18.94
C TYR A 100 13.99 -8.53 -18.61
N SER A 101 14.74 -7.53 -19.09
CA SER A 101 16.12 -7.34 -18.66
C SER A 101 16.18 -6.98 -17.17
N ASP A 102 17.29 -7.28 -16.50
CA ASP A 102 17.49 -6.97 -15.09
C ASP A 102 17.26 -5.48 -14.76
N ILE A 103 17.67 -4.60 -15.67
CA ILE A 103 17.47 -3.15 -15.55
C ILE A 103 15.98 -2.80 -15.70
N SER A 104 15.31 -3.35 -16.71
CA SER A 104 13.87 -3.14 -16.90
C SER A 104 13.06 -3.64 -15.70
N TRP A 105 13.40 -4.82 -15.18
CA TRP A 105 12.77 -5.40 -13.99
C TRP A 105 12.99 -4.53 -12.75
N PHE A 106 14.21 -4.06 -12.50
CA PHE A 106 14.52 -3.16 -11.39
C PHE A 106 13.72 -1.85 -11.50
N LEU A 107 13.67 -1.25 -12.69
CA LEU A 107 12.91 -0.03 -12.94
C LEU A 107 11.39 -0.24 -12.75
N MET A 108 10.86 -1.41 -13.13
CA MET A 108 9.45 -1.76 -12.91
C MET A 108 9.11 -1.89 -11.42
N MET A 109 9.98 -2.50 -10.61
CA MET A 109 9.78 -2.56 -9.15
C MET A 109 9.80 -1.16 -8.53
N PHE A 110 10.75 -0.32 -8.94
CA PHE A 110 10.87 1.04 -8.42
C PHE A 110 9.66 1.92 -8.81
N SER A 111 9.16 1.78 -10.05
CA SER A 111 7.99 2.54 -10.53
C SER A 111 6.69 2.12 -9.84
N THR A 112 6.56 0.83 -9.49
CA THR A 112 5.34 0.29 -8.87
C THR A 112 5.24 0.61 -7.37
N GLY A 113 6.36 0.68 -6.65
CA GLY A 113 6.35 0.68 -5.17
C GLY A 113 6.44 2.04 -4.45
N MET A 114 7.24 3.00 -4.95
CA MET A 114 7.75 4.08 -4.06
C MET A 114 7.38 5.52 -4.44
N GLY A 115 6.76 5.75 -5.60
CA GLY A 115 6.64 7.10 -6.18
C GLY A 115 6.05 8.15 -5.23
N ILE A 116 4.75 8.07 -4.94
CA ILE A 116 4.04 9.10 -4.16
C ILE A 116 4.57 9.18 -2.72
N ALA A 117 4.83 8.04 -2.08
CA ALA A 117 5.29 8.00 -0.69
C ALA A 117 6.62 8.76 -0.49
N LEU A 118 7.59 8.62 -1.41
CA LEU A 118 8.85 9.36 -1.33
C LEU A 118 8.68 10.86 -1.56
N PHE A 119 7.81 11.28 -2.48
CA PHE A 119 7.51 12.71 -2.67
C PHE A 119 6.81 13.32 -1.46
N MET A 120 6.05 12.53 -0.71
CA MET A 120 5.33 13.00 0.47
C MET A 120 6.21 13.03 1.70
N PHE A 121 6.81 11.89 2.02
CA PHE A 121 7.46 11.66 3.29
C PHE A 121 8.98 11.76 3.23
N GLY A 122 9.58 11.72 2.03
CA GLY A 122 11.04 11.73 1.87
C GLY A 122 11.72 12.94 2.51
N ALA A 123 11.10 14.12 2.44
CA ALA A 123 11.57 15.32 3.14
C ALA A 123 10.83 15.57 4.46
N SER A 124 9.52 15.30 4.52
CA SER A 124 8.72 15.69 5.68
C SER A 124 8.98 14.82 6.91
N GLU A 125 9.27 13.53 6.72
CA GLU A 125 9.43 12.58 7.83
C GLU A 125 10.70 12.83 8.65
N PRO A 126 11.89 13.03 8.05
CA PRO A 126 13.08 13.43 8.81
C PRO A 126 12.87 14.75 9.58
N ILE A 127 12.18 15.73 8.97
CA ILE A 127 11.88 17.00 9.62
C ILE A 127 10.95 16.78 10.82
N TYR A 128 9.90 15.98 10.64
CA TYR A 128 8.96 15.64 11.70
C TYR A 128 9.66 14.95 12.88
N HIS A 129 10.52 13.97 12.63
CA HIS A 129 11.28 13.29 13.69
C HIS A 129 12.25 14.24 14.40
N LEU A 130 12.91 15.13 13.66
CA LEU A 130 13.78 16.13 14.24
C LEU A 130 13.01 17.09 15.16
N GLU A 131 11.87 17.60 14.70
CA GLU A 131 10.99 18.47 15.51
C GLU A 131 10.53 17.77 16.78
N GLN A 132 10.14 16.49 16.69
CA GLN A 132 9.77 15.70 17.87
C GLN A 132 10.94 15.56 18.85
N SER A 133 12.13 15.20 18.37
CA SER A 133 13.32 15.06 19.21
C SER A 133 13.70 16.38 19.89
N VAL A 134 13.62 17.51 19.17
CA VAL A 134 13.86 18.85 19.74
C VAL A 134 12.82 19.20 20.81
N ARG A 135 11.54 18.86 20.59
CA ARG A 135 10.48 19.06 21.59
C ARG A 135 10.71 18.23 22.85
N TYR A 136 11.12 16.98 22.73
CA TYR A 136 11.46 16.14 23.89
C TYR A 136 12.66 16.69 24.66
N THR A 137 13.68 17.20 23.97
CA THR A 137 14.80 17.89 24.63
C THR A 137 14.36 19.16 25.36
N ALA A 138 13.49 19.97 24.75
CA ALA A 138 12.95 21.18 25.36
C ALA A 138 12.06 20.89 26.60
N MET A 139 11.39 19.74 26.63
CA MET A 139 10.62 19.27 27.79
C MET A 139 11.48 18.59 28.87
N GLY A 140 12.80 18.53 28.69
CA GLY A 140 13.71 17.84 29.62
C GLY A 140 13.58 16.31 29.60
N GLN A 141 12.93 15.76 28.58
CA GLN A 141 12.74 14.31 28.40
C GLN A 141 13.87 13.65 27.60
N SER A 142 14.76 14.45 27.01
CA SER A 142 15.98 14.01 26.31
C SER A 142 17.10 15.04 26.49
N PHE A 143 18.36 14.60 26.43
CA PHE A 143 19.55 15.46 26.54
C PHE A 143 20.36 15.48 25.25
N MET A 144 19.67 15.37 24.12
CA MET A 144 20.29 15.20 22.82
C MET A 144 20.74 16.54 22.21
N SER A 145 21.99 16.61 21.75
CA SER A 145 22.46 17.72 20.92
C SER A 145 21.71 17.74 19.58
N TYR A 146 21.49 18.93 19.01
CA TYR A 146 20.81 19.10 17.71
C TYR A 146 21.44 18.26 16.59
N ASN A 147 22.77 18.13 16.59
CA ASN A 147 23.49 17.31 15.60
C ASN A 147 23.19 15.82 15.76
N LEU A 148 22.99 15.34 17.00
CA LEU A 148 22.64 13.95 17.26
C LEU A 148 21.18 13.69 16.92
N ALA A 149 20.28 14.62 17.28
CA ALA A 149 18.85 14.54 16.93
C ALA A 149 18.61 14.50 15.41
N SER A 150 19.37 15.30 14.66
CA SER A 150 19.33 15.29 13.18
C SER A 150 19.75 13.94 12.59
N LYS A 151 20.78 13.30 13.18
CA LYS A 151 21.24 11.97 12.72
C LYS A 151 20.20 10.89 13.01
N GLU A 152 19.62 10.89 14.20
CA GLU A 152 18.58 9.92 14.57
C GLU A 152 17.32 10.07 13.73
N ALA A 153 16.89 11.30 13.45
CA ALA A 153 15.74 11.57 12.60
C ALA A 153 15.93 10.99 11.17
N LEU A 154 17.13 11.13 10.61
CA LEU A 154 17.48 10.50 9.34
C LEU A 154 17.52 8.96 9.45
N MET A 155 18.10 8.41 10.51
CA MET A 155 18.15 6.95 10.72
C MET A 155 16.76 6.34 10.84
N LEU A 156 15.83 6.98 11.55
CA LEU A 156 14.43 6.54 11.66
C LEU A 156 13.74 6.55 10.29
N SER A 157 13.94 7.61 9.51
CA SER A 157 13.38 7.70 8.16
C SER A 157 13.96 6.62 7.23
N TYR A 158 15.26 6.33 7.35
CA TYR A 158 15.89 5.22 6.62
C TYR A 158 15.43 3.85 7.10
N PHE A 159 15.04 3.70 8.37
CA PHE A 159 14.44 2.47 8.86
C PHE A 159 13.07 2.24 8.22
N HIS A 160 12.24 3.29 8.10
CA HIS A 160 10.91 3.20 7.50
C HIS A 160 10.92 3.02 5.97
N PHE A 161 11.82 3.68 5.24
CA PHE A 161 11.94 3.54 3.77
C PHE A 161 13.04 2.59 3.30
N GLY A 162 13.74 1.96 4.24
CA GLY A 162 14.82 1.03 3.97
C GLY A 162 14.31 -0.37 3.65
N ILE A 163 15.11 -1.38 3.97
CA ILE A 163 14.83 -2.78 3.61
C ILE A 163 13.45 -3.23 4.12
N HIS A 164 13.03 -2.80 5.31
CA HIS A 164 11.74 -3.14 5.91
C HIS A 164 10.52 -2.78 5.05
N ALA A 165 10.59 -1.74 4.20
CA ALA A 165 9.50 -1.32 3.32
C ALA A 165 9.24 -2.29 2.14
N TRP A 166 10.26 -3.06 1.73
CA TRP A 166 10.24 -3.84 0.48
C TRP A 166 9.91 -5.32 0.67
N VAL A 167 9.70 -5.70 1.92
CA VAL A 167 9.61 -7.08 2.38
C VAL A 167 8.28 -7.80 2.10
N PRO A 168 7.11 -7.17 1.87
CA PRO A 168 5.85 -7.92 1.91
C PRO A 168 5.36 -8.41 0.54
N PHE A 169 6.00 -9.39 -0.14
CA PHE A 169 5.36 -10.09 -1.29
C PHE A 169 5.93 -11.51 -1.52
N ALA A 170 5.32 -12.55 -0.95
CA ALA A 170 5.60 -13.94 -1.36
C ALA A 170 4.54 -14.91 -0.80
N LEU A 171 3.40 -15.07 -1.48
CA LEU A 171 2.48 -16.19 -1.22
C LEU A 171 1.83 -16.67 -2.52
N ASP A 172 1.61 -17.98 -2.59
CA ASP A 172 0.98 -18.69 -3.71
C ASP A 172 -0.53 -18.91 -3.43
N TYR A 173 -1.29 -19.35 -4.43
CA TYR A 173 -2.75 -19.47 -4.38
C TYR A 173 -3.22 -20.48 -3.32
N ILE A 174 -4.11 -20.02 -2.43
CA ILE A 174 -4.84 -20.89 -1.50
C ILE A 174 -6.26 -21.08 -2.03
N TYR A 175 -6.65 -22.31 -2.33
CA TYR A 175 -8.00 -22.62 -2.81
C TYR A 175 -8.96 -22.92 -1.65
N GLY A 176 -10.24 -22.55 -1.82
CA GLY A 176 -11.32 -22.83 -0.88
C GLY A 176 -11.80 -21.59 -0.11
N TRP A 177 -12.63 -21.81 0.90
CA TRP A 177 -13.28 -20.72 1.66
C TRP A 177 -12.28 -19.81 2.39
N LEU A 178 -11.16 -20.37 2.86
CA LEU A 178 -10.09 -19.61 3.49
C LEU A 178 -9.35 -18.74 2.47
N GLY A 179 -9.17 -19.25 1.25
CA GLY A 179 -8.62 -18.48 0.13
C GLY A 179 -9.49 -17.29 -0.22
N ASP A 180 -10.79 -17.53 -0.43
CA ASP A 180 -11.75 -16.45 -0.72
C ASP A 180 -11.76 -15.39 0.40
N PHE A 181 -11.64 -15.79 1.66
CA PHE A 181 -11.56 -14.87 2.79
C PHE A 181 -10.30 -14.00 2.76
N ILE A 182 -9.14 -14.61 2.48
CA ILE A 182 -7.86 -13.89 2.34
C ILE A 182 -7.92 -12.93 1.15
N ASP A 183 -8.50 -13.34 0.02
CA ASP A 183 -8.66 -12.50 -1.16
C ASP A 183 -9.57 -11.29 -0.89
N ILE A 184 -10.66 -11.49 -0.14
CA ILE A 184 -11.53 -10.39 0.30
C ILE A 184 -10.74 -9.41 1.18
N LEU A 185 -10.01 -9.90 2.19
CA LEU A 185 -9.18 -9.04 3.05
C LEU A 185 -8.11 -8.29 2.26
N SER A 186 -7.44 -8.97 1.32
CA SER A 186 -6.45 -8.38 0.44
C SER A 186 -7.05 -7.24 -0.38
N ALA A 187 -8.21 -7.47 -1.00
CA ALA A 187 -8.92 -6.44 -1.76
C ALA A 187 -9.27 -5.21 -0.91
N LEU A 188 -9.70 -5.42 0.35
CA LEU A 188 -9.99 -4.34 1.29
C LEU A 188 -8.73 -3.56 1.67
N VAL A 189 -7.64 -4.25 1.99
CA VAL A 189 -6.35 -3.63 2.35
C VAL A 189 -5.79 -2.83 1.17
N SER A 190 -5.83 -3.37 -0.04
CA SER A 190 -5.41 -2.67 -1.25
C SER A 190 -6.26 -1.42 -1.51
N PHE A 191 -7.58 -1.51 -1.36
CA PHE A 191 -8.46 -0.35 -1.51
C PHE A 191 -8.13 0.76 -0.50
N VAL A 192 -7.95 0.41 0.78
CA VAL A 192 -7.57 1.38 1.82
C VAL A 192 -6.18 1.98 1.55
N GLY A 193 -5.22 1.18 1.12
CA GLY A 193 -3.87 1.63 0.75
C GLY A 193 -3.90 2.64 -0.40
N VAL A 194 -4.55 2.30 -1.51
CA VAL A 194 -4.66 3.16 -2.70
C VAL A 194 -5.44 4.44 -2.37
N SER A 195 -6.56 4.34 -1.66
CA SER A 195 -7.37 5.52 -1.30
C SER A 195 -6.62 6.49 -0.38
N THR A 196 -5.84 5.98 0.57
CA THR A 196 -4.98 6.78 1.45
C THR A 196 -3.93 7.55 0.64
N LEU A 197 -3.26 6.88 -0.30
CA LEU A 197 -2.25 7.50 -1.17
C LEU A 197 -2.86 8.60 -2.06
N VAL A 198 -4.02 8.35 -2.66
CA VAL A 198 -4.72 9.34 -3.50
C VAL A 198 -5.17 10.55 -2.67
N GLY A 199 -5.69 10.31 -1.47
CA GLY A 199 -6.08 11.39 -0.54
C GLY A 199 -4.90 12.28 -0.17
N PHE A 200 -3.76 11.68 0.18
CA PHE A 200 -2.55 12.43 0.49
C PHE A 200 -2.01 13.23 -0.71
N ALA A 201 -1.95 12.63 -1.89
CA ALA A 201 -1.51 13.31 -3.11
C ALA A 201 -2.41 14.51 -3.47
N ALA A 202 -3.72 14.42 -3.21
CA ALA A 202 -4.66 15.52 -3.45
C ALA A 202 -4.38 16.71 -2.52
N ILE A 203 -4.11 16.45 -1.25
CA ILE A 203 -3.82 17.50 -0.24
C ILE A 203 -2.55 18.29 -0.61
N GLN A 204 -1.51 17.62 -1.10
CA GLN A 204 -0.27 18.28 -1.50
C GLN A 204 -0.42 19.24 -2.68
N LYS A 205 -1.38 19.01 -3.58
CA LYS A 205 -1.55 19.82 -4.79
C LYS A 205 -2.34 21.12 -4.56
N ILE A 206 -3.07 21.23 -3.44
CA ILE A 206 -3.94 22.38 -3.15
C ILE A 206 -3.18 23.72 -3.16
N PRO A 207 -1.98 23.85 -2.55
CA PRO A 207 -1.26 25.12 -2.53
C PRO A 207 -0.77 25.59 -3.92
N TYR A 208 -0.61 24.66 -4.87
CA TYR A 208 0.00 24.95 -6.18
C TYR A 208 -1.00 25.26 -7.30
N ILE A 209 -2.30 25.00 -7.10
CA ILE A 209 -3.37 25.19 -8.11
C ILE A 209 -4.12 26.52 -7.92
N GLY A 210 -3.84 27.27 -6.86
CA GLY A 210 -4.35 28.64 -6.70
C GLY A 210 -3.75 29.57 -7.75
N ILE A 211 -4.43 29.74 -8.88
CA ILE A 211 -4.20 30.87 -9.78
C ILE A 211 -4.42 32.13 -8.92
N ASP A 212 -3.38 32.97 -8.77
CA ASP A 212 -3.29 34.17 -7.92
C ASP A 212 -3.03 33.97 -6.41
N GLY A 213 -2.49 32.82 -5.97
CA GLY A 213 -2.02 32.67 -4.58
C GLY A 213 -3.13 32.71 -3.51
N LYS A 214 -4.40 32.59 -3.92
CA LYS A 214 -5.52 32.35 -3.01
C LYS A 214 -5.70 30.85 -2.84
N GLU A 215 -5.51 30.36 -1.61
CA GLU A 215 -5.81 28.97 -1.26
C GLU A 215 -7.30 28.68 -1.49
N ILE A 216 -7.62 27.89 -2.52
CA ILE A 216 -8.96 27.37 -2.71
C ILE A 216 -9.08 26.07 -1.89
N GLN A 217 -9.20 26.20 -0.57
CA GLN A 217 -9.52 25.07 0.31
C GLN A 217 -11.02 24.72 0.21
N ASN A 218 -11.45 24.24 -0.95
CA ASN A 218 -12.82 23.82 -1.21
C ASN A 218 -12.84 22.31 -1.51
N TYR A 219 -13.76 21.56 -0.88
CA TYR A 219 -13.96 20.14 -1.13
C TYR A 219 -14.24 19.85 -2.62
N LYS A 220 -14.83 20.81 -3.34
CA LYS A 220 -15.04 20.72 -4.80
C LYS A 220 -13.73 20.64 -5.59
N THR A 221 -12.72 21.43 -5.18
CA THR A 221 -11.38 21.40 -5.81
C THR A 221 -10.70 20.07 -5.55
N LEU A 222 -10.79 19.54 -4.32
CA LEU A 222 -10.31 18.20 -3.95
C LEU A 222 -10.96 17.11 -4.81
N MET A 223 -12.28 17.16 -5.01
CA MET A 223 -12.98 16.20 -5.85
C MET A 223 -12.47 16.21 -7.28
N VAL A 224 -12.25 17.38 -7.88
CA VAL A 224 -11.73 17.48 -9.26
C VAL A 224 -10.30 16.93 -9.38
N ILE A 225 -9.42 17.26 -8.42
CA ILE A 225 -8.01 16.79 -8.40
C ILE A 225 -7.93 15.27 -8.26
N ILE A 226 -8.87 14.64 -7.57
CA ILE A 226 -8.93 13.18 -7.42
C ILE A 226 -9.60 12.54 -8.65
N TRP A 227 -10.76 13.04 -9.07
CA TRP A 227 -11.59 12.38 -10.08
C TRP A 227 -10.98 12.47 -11.48
N ALA A 228 -10.37 13.60 -11.86
CA ALA A 228 -9.85 13.75 -13.21
C ALA A 228 -8.70 12.77 -13.51
N PRO A 229 -7.65 12.61 -12.67
CA PRO A 229 -6.62 11.60 -12.90
C PRO A 229 -7.15 10.17 -12.79
N CYS A 230 -8.04 9.86 -11.84
CA CYS A 230 -8.63 8.52 -11.72
C CYS A 230 -9.45 8.16 -12.97
N PHE A 231 -10.24 9.09 -13.50
CA PHE A 231 -11.02 8.88 -14.71
C PHE A 231 -10.12 8.69 -15.94
N LEU A 232 -9.07 9.51 -16.09
CA LEU A 232 -8.08 9.34 -17.16
C LEU A 232 -7.35 8.00 -17.06
N ALA A 233 -7.00 7.55 -15.85
CA ALA A 233 -6.39 6.24 -15.63
C ALA A 233 -7.33 5.10 -16.07
N VAL A 234 -8.61 5.16 -15.70
CA VAL A 234 -9.62 4.18 -16.14
C VAL A 234 -9.79 4.20 -17.66
N LEU A 235 -9.82 5.38 -18.29
CA LEU A 235 -9.87 5.48 -19.75
C LEU A 235 -8.62 4.88 -20.41
N SER A 236 -7.44 5.10 -19.84
CA SER A 236 -6.20 4.53 -20.39
C SER A 236 -6.22 2.99 -20.40
N LEU A 237 -6.84 2.37 -19.39
CA LEU A 237 -7.01 0.92 -19.32
C LEU A 237 -7.91 0.39 -20.45
N SER A 238 -8.95 1.13 -20.85
CA SER A 238 -9.81 0.73 -21.96
C SER A 238 -9.07 0.69 -23.31
N GLY A 239 -8.06 1.54 -23.49
CA GLY A 239 -7.17 1.50 -24.66
C GLY A 239 -6.18 0.34 -24.64
N VAL A 240 -5.67 -0.02 -23.46
CA VAL A 240 -4.75 -1.16 -23.27
C VAL A 240 -5.46 -2.51 -23.49
N ILE A 241 -6.69 -2.65 -22.99
CA ILE A 241 -7.50 -3.86 -23.18
C ILE A 241 -7.95 -4.04 -24.64
N GLY A 242 -8.11 -2.94 -25.38
CA GLY A 242 -8.41 -2.97 -26.82
C GLY A 242 -7.19 -3.22 -27.72
N GLY A 243 -5.97 -2.92 -27.24
CA GLY A 243 -4.72 -3.03 -28.00
C GLY A 243 -3.96 -4.34 -27.82
N SER A 244 -4.39 -5.24 -26.91
CA SER A 244 -3.74 -6.55 -26.69
C SER A 244 -4.36 -7.68 -27.55
N ARG A 245 -4.85 -7.37 -28.75
CA ARG A 245 -5.19 -8.35 -29.79
C ARG A 245 -4.18 -8.31 -30.91
#